data_AF-A0A5B1BV13-F1
#
_entry.id   AF-A0A5B1BV13-F1
#
_cell.length_a   1.000
_cell.length_b   1.000
_cell.length_c   1.000
_cell.angle_alpha   90.00
_cell.angle_beta   90.00
_cell.angle_gamma   90.00
#
_symmetry.space_group_name_H-M   'P 1'
#
loop_
_entity.id
_entity.type
_entity.pdbx_description
1 polymer ?
#
loop_
_entity_poly.entity_id
_entity_poly.type
_entity_poly.pdbx_seq_one_letter_code
_entity_poly.pdbx_strand_id
1 'polypeptide(L)'
;MLQFGQIDRQVDTPPFEQIAQMLRRAITSRQLAPGERLPTETKLAEQFGVARMTVRRAVQELRDEGLLVPASRRGLAVRAMPSIREPWPQEPGYPTEATMPNFNLWGDVAPLIAQTENIRTRMYVLSGDLHTDVGWLAGDPVVAAALLGTLAGIGLAEADVLGALAARLHLHIPDLDQANELASAVKAAGQAFTEACGAAQSAADAIRRYGLANSDLPTAKTREPSSQVDGEPDLRSGGV
;
A
#
# COMPACT_ATOMS: atom_id res chain seq x y z
N MET A 1 4.53 26.21 10.30
CA MET A 1 4.88 25.20 11.33
C MET A 1 3.67 24.31 11.49
N LEU A 2 3.81 22.99 11.37
CA LEU A 2 2.72 22.06 11.66
C LEU A 2 2.38 22.15 13.15
N GLN A 3 1.11 22.37 13.46
CA GLN A 3 0.56 22.30 14.81
C GLN A 3 -0.14 20.95 14.96
N PHE A 4 0.44 20.10 15.79
CA PHE A 4 -0.25 18.90 16.26
C PHE A 4 -1.25 19.33 17.36
N GLY A 5 -2.35 18.62 17.51
CA GLY A 5 -3.32 18.86 18.59
C GLY A 5 -2.72 18.74 20.00
N GLN A 6 -3.55 18.84 21.03
CA GLN A 6 -3.11 18.70 22.42
C GLN A 6 -3.34 17.30 22.97
N ILE A 7 -2.59 16.92 24.00
CA ILE A 7 -2.75 15.65 24.71
C ILE A 7 -3.95 15.74 25.64
N ASP A 8 -4.88 14.80 25.51
CA ASP A 8 -6.03 14.69 26.41
C ASP A 8 -5.67 13.79 27.59
N ARG A 9 -5.60 14.37 28.78
CA ARG A 9 -5.25 13.65 30.01
C ARG A 9 -6.45 12.97 30.68
N GLN A 10 -7.66 13.18 30.17
CA GLN A 10 -8.88 12.55 30.70
C GLN A 10 -9.15 11.18 30.08
N VAL A 11 -8.45 10.83 29.00
CA VAL A 11 -8.56 9.53 28.32
C VAL A 11 -7.55 8.56 28.92
N ASP A 12 -7.95 7.30 29.10
CA ASP A 12 -7.09 6.22 29.64
C ASP A 12 -5.88 5.87 28.75
N THR A 13 -5.81 6.41 27.53
CA THR A 13 -4.70 6.21 26.61
C THR A 13 -3.45 6.97 27.09
N PRO A 14 -2.30 6.31 27.26
CA PRO A 14 -1.07 6.97 27.68
C PRO A 14 -0.64 8.11 26.74
N PRO A 15 -0.05 9.21 27.25
CA PRO A 15 0.38 10.35 26.44
C PRO A 15 1.29 10.01 25.27
N PHE A 16 2.22 9.05 25.42
CA PHE A 16 3.11 8.67 24.32
C PHE A 16 2.33 8.03 23.16
N GLU A 17 1.29 7.24 23.47
CA GLU A 17 0.49 6.55 22.46
C GLU A 17 -0.43 7.53 21.74
N GLN A 18 -0.96 8.55 22.44
CA GLN A 18 -1.67 9.66 21.80
C GLN A 18 -0.77 10.43 20.81
N ILE A 19 0.47 10.74 21.21
CA ILE A 19 1.46 11.40 20.33
C ILE A 19 1.75 10.52 19.11
N ALA A 20 1.98 9.22 19.32
CA ALA A 20 2.24 8.28 18.22
C ALA A 20 1.06 8.24 17.25
N GLN A 21 -0.19 8.17 17.73
CA GLN A 21 -1.39 8.21 16.89
C GLN A 21 -1.51 9.51 16.08
N MET A 22 -1.22 10.66 16.69
CA MET A 22 -1.32 11.95 16.01
C MET A 22 -0.26 12.11 14.92
N LEU A 23 0.98 11.71 15.21
CA LEU A 23 2.06 11.70 14.23
C LEU A 23 1.80 10.68 13.12
N ARG A 24 1.29 9.49 13.45
CA ARG A 24 0.88 8.46 12.48
C ARG A 24 -0.19 9.01 11.53
N ARG A 25 -1.22 9.67 12.05
CA ARG A 25 -2.25 10.34 11.24
C ARG A 25 -1.66 11.42 10.35
N ALA A 26 -0.72 12.22 10.84
CA ALA A 26 -0.08 13.27 10.04
C ALA A 26 0.75 12.68 8.88
N ILE A 27 1.41 11.53 9.10
CA ILE A 27 2.15 10.81 8.07
C ILE A 27 1.19 10.19 7.04
N THR A 28 0.17 9.44 7.48
CA THR A 28 -0.75 8.74 6.58
C THR A 28 -1.65 9.69 5.78
N SER A 29 -2.02 10.83 6.36
CA SER A 29 -2.76 11.89 5.66
C SER A 29 -1.89 12.82 4.79
N ARG A 30 -0.57 12.56 4.73
CA ARG A 30 0.43 13.37 3.99
C ARG A 30 0.55 14.83 4.45
N GLN A 31 0.13 15.15 5.68
CA GLN A 31 0.49 16.43 6.31
C GLN A 31 1.99 16.50 6.63
N LEU A 32 2.60 15.34 6.89
CA LEU A 32 4.04 15.12 6.82
C LEU A 32 4.34 14.29 5.56
N ALA A 33 5.04 14.88 4.59
CA ALA A 33 5.33 14.22 3.32
C ALA A 33 6.40 13.13 3.45
N PRO A 34 6.42 12.10 2.59
CA PRO A 34 7.52 11.14 2.54
C PRO A 34 8.87 11.84 2.32
N GLY A 35 9.88 11.48 3.11
CA GLY A 35 11.18 12.15 3.13
C GLY A 35 11.21 13.48 3.89
N GLU A 36 10.07 14.00 4.35
CA GLU A 36 10.02 15.20 5.18
C GLU A 36 10.63 14.94 6.56
N ARG A 37 11.35 15.92 7.08
CA ARG A 37 11.99 15.82 8.38
C ARG A 37 10.98 15.99 9.49
N LEU A 38 11.01 15.07 10.45
CA LEU A 38 10.28 15.22 11.68
C LEU A 38 10.89 16.35 12.51
N PRO A 39 10.08 17.23 13.16
CA PRO A 39 10.59 18.16 14.15
C PRO A 39 11.37 17.43 15.25
N THR A 40 12.34 18.11 15.87
CA THR A 40 13.15 17.51 16.94
C THR A 40 12.28 17.13 18.13
N GLU A 41 12.70 16.11 18.89
CA GLU A 41 12.00 15.68 20.11
C GLU A 41 11.75 16.85 21.07
N THR A 42 12.68 17.79 21.18
CA THR A 42 12.54 19.01 21.97
C THR A 42 11.39 19.88 21.48
N LYS A 43 11.31 20.15 20.17
CA LYS A 43 10.24 20.95 19.59
C LYS A 43 8.88 20.26 19.72
N LEU A 44 8.83 18.95 19.51
CA LEU A 44 7.61 18.17 19.71
C LEU A 44 7.19 18.20 21.19
N ALA A 45 8.14 18.09 22.12
CA ALA A 45 7.85 18.16 23.56
C ALA A 45 7.26 19.52 23.96
N GLU A 46 7.80 20.61 23.41
CA GLU A 46 7.26 21.97 23.57
C GLU A 46 5.85 22.10 22.99
N GLN A 47 5.61 21.56 21.78
CA GLN A 47 4.30 21.62 21.12
C GLN A 47 3.21 20.84 21.85
N PHE A 48 3.53 19.64 22.34
CA PHE A 48 2.59 18.77 23.06
C PHE A 48 2.50 19.07 24.56
N GLY A 49 3.39 19.89 25.11
CA GLY A 49 3.44 20.20 26.54
C GLY A 49 3.76 18.97 27.41
N VAL A 50 4.67 18.11 26.95
CA VAL A 50 5.05 16.85 27.62
C VAL A 50 6.55 16.74 27.86
N ALA A 51 6.96 15.80 28.72
CA ALA A 51 8.37 15.46 28.87
C ALA A 51 8.97 14.90 27.57
N ARG A 52 10.22 15.26 27.28
CA ARG A 52 10.95 14.79 26.09
C ARG A 52 11.01 13.26 25.98
N MET A 53 11.10 12.56 27.12
CA MET A 53 11.11 11.09 27.15
C MET A 53 9.81 10.46 26.65
N THR A 54 8.67 11.14 26.84
CA THR A 54 7.36 10.71 26.34
C THR A 54 7.32 10.79 24.81
N VAL A 55 7.82 11.91 24.26
CA VAL A 55 7.97 12.06 22.80
C VAL A 55 8.94 11.04 22.25
N ARG A 56 10.09 10.83 22.90
CA ARG A 56 11.08 9.84 22.47
C ARG A 56 10.48 8.45 22.37
N ARG A 57 9.63 8.06 23.33
CA ARG A 57 8.91 6.78 23.29
C ARG A 57 7.95 6.70 22.10
N ALA A 58 7.15 7.74 21.88
CA ALA A 58 6.23 7.80 20.74
C ALA A 58 6.95 7.73 19.39
N VAL A 59 8.07 8.45 19.28
CA VAL A 59 8.93 8.44 18.09
C VAL A 59 9.58 7.08 17.89
N GLN A 60 9.98 6.40 18.96
CA GLN A 60 10.53 5.05 18.86
C GLN A 60 9.48 4.05 18.34
N GLU A 61 8.24 4.12 18.81
CA GLU A 61 7.13 3.29 18.30
C GLU A 61 6.95 3.48 16.79
N LEU A 62 6.98 4.73 16.29
CA LEU A 62 6.89 5.01 14.86
C LEU A 62 8.12 4.55 14.06
N ARG A 63 9.30 4.45 14.68
CA ARG A 63 10.48 3.87 14.06
C ARG A 63 10.36 2.36 13.96
N ASP A 64 9.88 1.73 15.03
CA ASP A 64 9.67 0.28 15.10
C ASP A 64 8.57 -0.17 14.11
N GLU A 65 7.56 0.68 13.88
CA GLU A 65 6.55 0.52 12.81
C GLU A 65 7.10 0.80 11.39
N GLY A 66 8.34 1.24 11.27
CA GLY A 66 8.95 1.59 9.99
C GLY A 66 8.45 2.90 9.38
N LEU A 67 7.68 3.73 10.07
CA LEU A 67 7.19 5.01 9.53
C LEU A 67 8.27 6.12 9.52
N LEU A 68 9.29 5.99 10.37
CA LEU A 68 10.40 6.93 10.46
C LEU A 68 11.75 6.26 10.20
N VAL A 69 12.63 6.95 9.48
CA VAL A 69 14.01 6.52 9.20
C VAL A 69 15.04 7.56 9.66
N PRO A 70 16.28 7.15 9.99
CA PRO A 70 17.37 8.08 10.23
C PRO A 70 17.59 9.01 9.02
N ALA A 71 17.71 10.31 9.26
CA ALA A 71 18.03 11.28 8.20
C ALA A 71 19.55 11.50 8.09
N SER A 72 20.08 11.75 6.87
CA SER A 72 21.53 11.98 6.63
C SER A 72 22.15 13.16 7.41
N ARG A 73 21.33 14.00 8.06
CA ARG A 73 21.77 14.97 9.06
C ARG A 73 20.91 14.77 10.30
N ARG A 74 21.53 14.58 11.47
CA ARG A 74 20.94 14.32 12.81
C ARG A 74 19.42 14.55 12.87
N GLY A 75 18.67 13.48 13.12
CA GLY A 75 17.21 13.51 13.26
C GLY A 75 16.54 12.35 12.54
N LEU A 76 15.23 12.44 12.41
CA LEU A 76 14.39 11.46 11.74
C LEU A 76 13.65 12.13 10.59
N ALA A 77 13.40 11.36 9.54
CA ALA A 77 12.51 11.73 8.46
C ALA A 77 11.40 10.69 8.33
N VAL A 78 10.26 11.11 7.80
CA VAL A 78 9.22 10.18 7.33
C VAL A 78 9.88 9.26 6.31
N ARG A 79 9.72 7.95 6.47
CA ARG A 79 10.24 6.98 5.50
C ARG A 79 9.76 7.39 4.12
N ALA A 80 10.71 7.68 3.24
CA ALA A 80 10.39 7.80 1.83
C ALA A 80 9.90 6.42 1.39
N MET A 81 8.65 6.32 0.92
CA MET A 81 8.29 5.16 0.11
C MET A 81 9.30 5.10 -1.04
N PRO A 82 9.80 3.91 -1.42
CA PRO A 82 10.62 3.79 -2.60
C PRO A 82 9.86 4.43 -3.76
N SER A 83 10.29 5.61 -4.21
CA SER A 83 9.84 6.14 -5.48
C SER A 83 10.30 5.13 -6.52
N ILE A 84 9.38 4.58 -7.31
CA ILE A 84 9.75 3.70 -8.42
C ILE A 84 10.62 4.51 -9.39
N ARG A 85 11.94 4.41 -9.19
CA ARG A 85 13.01 4.77 -10.11
C ARG A 85 14.07 3.67 -10.14
N GLU A 86 13.70 2.47 -9.74
CA GLU A 86 14.40 1.26 -10.15
C GLU A 86 13.43 0.44 -11.02
N PRO A 87 13.75 0.23 -12.31
CA PRO A 87 13.04 -0.75 -13.10
C PRO A 87 13.28 -2.12 -12.46
N TRP A 88 12.22 -2.70 -11.89
CA TRP A 88 12.23 -4.05 -11.34
C TRP A 88 12.69 -5.07 -12.39
N PRO A 89 13.41 -6.15 -12.01
CA PRO A 89 13.90 -7.14 -12.96
C PRO A 89 12.75 -7.79 -13.72
N GLN A 90 12.90 -7.85 -15.04
CA GLN A 90 11.90 -8.37 -15.98
C GLN A 90 11.72 -9.88 -15.76
N GLU A 91 10.49 -10.33 -15.48
CA GLU A 91 10.17 -11.75 -15.54
C GLU A 91 10.26 -12.25 -16.99
N PRO A 92 10.80 -13.46 -17.24
CA PRO A 92 10.85 -14.05 -18.57
C PRO A 92 9.42 -14.26 -19.11
N GLY A 93 9.01 -13.44 -20.07
CA GLY A 93 7.68 -13.55 -20.71
C GLY A 93 6.98 -12.22 -20.99
N TYR A 94 7.46 -11.09 -20.45
CA TYR A 94 6.91 -9.78 -20.78
C TYR A 94 7.51 -9.26 -22.10
N PRO A 95 6.73 -8.70 -23.04
CA PRO A 95 7.29 -8.02 -24.20
C PRO A 95 8.15 -6.83 -23.71
N THR A 96 9.46 -6.92 -23.92
CA THR A 96 10.48 -5.95 -23.49
C THR A 96 10.42 -4.62 -24.25
N GLU A 97 9.65 -4.55 -25.34
CA GLU A 97 9.26 -3.28 -25.90
C GLU A 97 8.06 -2.77 -25.11
N ALA A 98 8.32 -1.85 -24.18
CA ALA A 98 7.38 -0.76 -24.00
C ALA A 98 7.20 -0.15 -25.39
N THR A 99 6.21 -0.63 -26.15
CA THR A 99 5.79 0.03 -27.37
C THR A 99 5.56 1.45 -26.93
N MET A 100 6.44 2.38 -27.35
CA MET A 100 6.19 3.79 -27.10
C MET A 100 4.75 4.01 -27.50
N PRO A 101 3.90 4.58 -26.63
CA PRO A 101 2.51 4.79 -26.95
C PRO A 101 2.47 5.42 -28.33
N ASN A 102 1.95 4.68 -29.30
CA ASN A 102 1.98 5.14 -30.68
C ASN A 102 0.89 6.20 -30.77
N PHE A 103 1.24 7.43 -30.40
CA PHE A 103 0.31 8.56 -30.37
C PHE A 103 -0.34 8.78 -31.74
N ASN A 104 0.32 8.33 -32.82
CA ASN A 104 -0.22 8.36 -34.18
C ASN A 104 -1.31 7.30 -34.42
N LEU A 105 -1.34 6.19 -33.68
CA LEU A 105 -2.38 5.15 -33.76
C LEU A 105 -3.63 5.48 -32.93
N TRP A 106 -3.48 6.24 -31.82
CA TRP A 106 -4.57 6.47 -30.87
C TRP A 106 -5.26 7.82 -31.01
N GLY A 107 -4.62 8.79 -31.67
CA GLY A 107 -5.21 10.11 -31.92
C GLY A 107 -5.79 10.74 -30.65
N ASP A 108 -7.05 11.16 -30.71
CA ASP A 108 -7.73 11.89 -29.63
C ASP A 108 -8.00 11.04 -28.38
N VAL A 109 -7.86 9.71 -28.43
CA VAL A 109 -8.07 8.83 -27.27
C VAL A 109 -6.79 8.48 -26.51
N ALA A 110 -5.62 8.99 -26.93
CA ALA A 110 -4.35 8.78 -26.23
C ALA A 110 -4.40 9.14 -24.72
N PRO A 111 -5.12 10.18 -24.25
CA PRO A 111 -5.24 10.46 -22.82
C PRO A 111 -5.89 9.33 -22.01
N LEU A 112 -6.83 8.58 -22.60
CA LEU A 112 -7.47 7.44 -21.94
C LEU A 112 -6.46 6.30 -21.73
N ILE A 113 -5.61 6.02 -22.72
CA ILE A 113 -4.58 4.99 -22.61
C ILE A 113 -3.54 5.37 -21.56
N ALA A 114 -3.11 6.63 -21.54
CA ALA A 114 -2.19 7.13 -20.52
C ALA A 114 -2.77 7.02 -19.10
N GLN A 115 -4.09 7.22 -18.95
CA GLN A 115 -4.78 7.04 -17.67
C GLN A 115 -4.76 5.57 -17.21
N THR A 116 -5.06 4.63 -18.11
CA THR A 116 -4.99 3.19 -17.81
C THR A 116 -3.58 2.77 -17.40
N GLU A 117 -2.57 3.28 -18.08
CA GLU A 117 -1.16 3.01 -17.77
C GLU A 117 -0.75 3.52 -16.38
N ASN A 118 -1.29 4.68 -15.97
CA ASN A 118 -1.08 5.22 -14.63
C ASN A 118 -1.70 4.32 -13.55
N ILE A 119 -2.93 3.84 -13.78
CA ILE A 119 -3.62 2.92 -12.87
C ILE A 119 -2.81 1.62 -12.73
N ARG A 120 -2.38 1.04 -13.86
CA ARG A 120 -1.51 -0.15 -13.88
C ARG A 120 -0.26 0.05 -13.04
N THR A 121 0.45 1.15 -13.26
CA THR A 121 1.68 1.47 -12.51
C THR A 121 1.40 1.54 -11.00
N ARG A 122 0.31 2.20 -10.59
CA ARG A 122 -0.06 2.29 -9.16
C ARG A 122 -0.45 0.95 -8.55
N MET A 123 -1.09 0.06 -9.31
CA MET A 123 -1.43 -1.28 -8.84
C MET A 123 -0.17 -2.11 -8.56
N TYR A 124 0.85 -1.99 -9.42
CA TYR A 124 2.15 -2.63 -9.18
C TYR A 124 2.88 -2.05 -7.96
N VAL A 125 2.83 -0.72 -7.75
CA VAL A 125 3.38 -0.09 -6.54
C VAL A 125 2.75 -0.71 -5.30
N LEU A 126 1.41 -0.79 -5.26
CA LEU A 126 0.68 -1.37 -4.14
C LEU A 126 1.10 -2.82 -3.87
N SER A 127 1.21 -3.63 -4.93
CA SER A 127 1.71 -5.01 -4.80
C SER A 127 3.10 -5.03 -4.18
N GLY A 128 4.03 -4.20 -4.66
CA GLY A 128 5.38 -4.11 -4.10
C GLY A 128 5.40 -3.69 -2.63
N ASP A 129 4.63 -2.66 -2.27
CA ASP A 129 4.54 -2.13 -0.91
C ASP A 129 4.03 -3.17 0.10
N LEU A 130 3.08 -4.03 -0.31
CA LEU A 130 2.58 -5.13 0.51
C LEU A 130 3.65 -6.18 0.86
N HIS A 131 4.70 -6.30 0.05
CA HIS A 131 5.82 -7.22 0.30
C HIS A 131 6.93 -6.60 1.15
N THR A 132 6.83 -5.32 1.52
CA THR A 132 7.83 -4.64 2.37
C THR A 132 7.51 -4.80 3.85
N ASP A 133 8.49 -4.47 4.72
CA ASP A 133 8.32 -4.44 6.18
C ASP A 133 7.18 -3.54 6.67
N VAL A 134 6.65 -2.60 5.87
CA VAL A 134 5.48 -1.76 6.21
C VAL A 134 4.17 -2.46 5.85
N GLY A 135 4.20 -3.41 4.91
CA GLY A 135 3.09 -4.26 4.49
C GLY A 135 2.67 -5.29 5.55
N TRP A 136 3.47 -5.53 6.60
CA TRP A 136 3.11 -6.46 7.69
C TRP A 136 1.79 -6.11 8.39
N LEU A 137 1.45 -4.82 8.48
CA LEU A 137 0.16 -4.34 9.03
C LEU A 137 -1.03 -4.67 8.11
N ALA A 138 -0.80 -4.95 6.82
CA ALA A 138 -1.83 -5.45 5.92
C ALA A 138 -2.24 -6.90 6.25
N GLY A 139 -1.48 -7.59 7.10
CA GLY A 139 -1.87 -8.89 7.67
C GLY A 139 -2.92 -8.80 8.78
N ASP A 140 -3.21 -7.60 9.31
CA ASP A 140 -4.32 -7.42 10.24
C ASP A 140 -5.64 -7.78 9.54
N PRO A 141 -6.50 -8.65 10.12
CA PRO A 141 -7.73 -9.11 9.47
C PRO A 141 -8.66 -7.97 9.03
N VAL A 142 -8.72 -6.87 9.78
CA VAL A 142 -9.55 -5.71 9.42
C VAL A 142 -8.96 -5.00 8.20
N VAL A 143 -7.64 -4.81 8.17
CA VAL A 143 -6.93 -4.18 7.06
C VAL A 143 -6.99 -5.06 5.80
N ALA A 144 -6.73 -6.36 5.94
CA ALA A 144 -6.81 -7.34 4.85
C ALA A 144 -8.20 -7.38 4.21
N ALA A 145 -9.27 -7.43 5.02
CA ALA A 145 -10.63 -7.41 4.53
C ALA A 145 -10.98 -6.09 3.80
N ALA A 146 -10.48 -4.94 4.30
CA ALA A 146 -10.68 -3.65 3.66
C ALA A 146 -9.93 -3.55 2.31
N LEU A 147 -8.70 -4.06 2.24
CA LEU A 147 -7.91 -4.12 1.01
C LEU A 147 -8.58 -5.00 -0.04
N LEU A 148 -9.00 -6.22 0.33
CA LEU A 148 -9.72 -7.12 -0.57
C LEU A 148 -11.02 -6.52 -1.08
N GLY A 149 -11.81 -5.87 -0.21
CA GLY A 149 -13.03 -5.18 -0.62
C GLY A 149 -12.77 -4.03 -1.61
N THR A 150 -11.70 -3.27 -1.39
CA THR A 150 -11.29 -2.17 -2.29
C THR A 150 -10.84 -2.71 -3.65
N LEU A 151 -10.01 -3.75 -3.66
CA LEU A 151 -9.54 -4.40 -4.89
C LEU A 151 -10.70 -5.01 -5.68
N ALA A 152 -11.66 -5.65 -5.00
CA ALA A 152 -12.88 -6.15 -5.64
C ALA A 152 -13.73 -5.01 -6.25
N GLY A 153 -13.83 -3.86 -5.58
CA GLY A 153 -14.49 -2.69 -6.13
C GLY A 153 -13.81 -2.16 -7.40
N ILE A 154 -12.47 -2.16 -7.43
CA ILE A 154 -11.69 -1.78 -8.62
C ILE A 154 -11.94 -2.76 -9.77
N GLY A 155 -11.91 -4.06 -9.52
CA GLY A 155 -12.17 -5.08 -10.55
C GLY A 155 -13.60 -5.02 -11.12
N LEU A 156 -14.60 -4.65 -10.30
CA LEU A 156 -15.96 -4.39 -10.80
C LEU A 156 -15.99 -3.16 -11.73
N ALA A 157 -15.28 -2.09 -11.39
CA ALA A 157 -15.17 -0.93 -12.26
C ALA A 157 -14.45 -1.28 -13.59
N GLU A 158 -13.45 -2.17 -13.55
CA GLU A 158 -12.82 -2.70 -14.77
C GLU A 158 -13.82 -3.49 -15.63
N ALA A 159 -14.66 -4.33 -15.01
CA ALA A 159 -15.73 -5.05 -15.72
C ALA A 159 -16.73 -4.09 -16.40
N ASP A 160 -17.12 -2.99 -15.74
CA ASP A 160 -17.98 -1.96 -16.31
C ASP A 160 -17.33 -1.26 -17.52
N VAL A 161 -16.04 -0.96 -17.45
CA VAL A 161 -15.27 -0.40 -18.57
C VAL A 161 -15.28 -1.36 -19.76
N LEU A 162 -15.06 -2.65 -19.52
CA LEU A 162 -15.12 -3.69 -20.56
C LEU A 162 -16.52 -3.79 -21.18
N GLY A 163 -17.58 -3.74 -20.37
CA GLY A 163 -18.96 -3.69 -20.86
C GLY A 163 -19.22 -2.48 -21.76
N ALA A 164 -18.72 -1.31 -21.35
CA ALA A 164 -18.83 -0.08 -22.12
C ALA A 164 -18.00 -0.09 -23.42
N LEU A 165 -16.88 -0.83 -23.47
CA LEU A 165 -16.08 -1.07 -24.67
C LEU A 165 -16.79 -2.03 -25.63
N ALA A 166 -17.30 -3.16 -25.13
CA ALA A 166 -18.03 -4.14 -25.92
C ALA A 166 -19.25 -3.52 -26.64
N ALA A 167 -19.94 -2.59 -25.98
CA ALA A 167 -21.04 -1.83 -26.58
C ALA A 167 -20.60 -0.92 -27.74
N ARG A 168 -19.37 -0.37 -27.68
CA ARG A 168 -18.83 0.53 -28.71
C ARG A 168 -18.22 -0.18 -29.90
N LEU A 169 -17.75 -1.42 -29.76
CA LEU A 169 -17.15 -2.19 -30.86
C LEU A 169 -18.09 -2.32 -32.07
N HIS A 170 -19.39 -2.53 -31.82
CA HIS A 170 -20.42 -2.60 -32.86
C HIS A 170 -20.58 -1.31 -33.68
N LEU A 171 -20.12 -0.16 -33.18
CA LEU A 171 -20.24 1.12 -33.89
C LEU A 171 -19.11 1.35 -34.90
N HIS A 172 -17.99 0.64 -34.77
CA HIS A 172 -16.78 0.91 -35.53
C HIS A 172 -16.31 -0.25 -36.41
N ILE A 173 -16.88 -1.44 -36.22
CA ILE A 173 -16.58 -2.62 -37.05
C ILE A 173 -17.73 -2.80 -38.06
N PRO A 174 -17.45 -2.73 -39.37
CA PRO A 174 -18.50 -2.82 -40.40
C PRO A 174 -19.05 -4.23 -40.59
N ASP A 175 -18.28 -5.27 -40.26
CA ASP A 175 -18.73 -6.67 -40.28
C ASP A 175 -19.42 -7.03 -38.96
N LEU A 176 -20.71 -7.35 -39.03
CA LEU A 176 -21.54 -7.63 -37.87
C LEU A 176 -21.16 -8.93 -37.15
N ASP A 177 -20.75 -9.97 -37.87
CA ASP A 177 -20.37 -11.25 -37.27
C ASP A 177 -19.04 -11.10 -36.52
N GLN A 178 -18.08 -10.41 -37.15
CA GLN A 178 -16.80 -10.09 -36.50
C GLN A 178 -16.98 -9.14 -35.29
N ALA A 179 -17.89 -8.17 -35.40
CA ALA A 179 -18.20 -7.25 -34.29
C ALA A 179 -18.82 -8.01 -33.10
N ASN A 180 -19.74 -8.93 -33.36
CA ASN A 180 -20.38 -9.76 -32.34
C ASN A 180 -19.36 -10.68 -31.65
N GLU A 181 -18.46 -11.31 -32.41
CA GLU A 181 -17.40 -12.16 -31.87
C GLU A 181 -16.49 -11.39 -30.92
N LEU A 182 -15.97 -10.24 -31.36
CA LEU A 182 -15.10 -9.39 -30.55
C LEU A 182 -15.81 -8.84 -29.31
N ALA A 183 -17.05 -8.40 -29.44
CA ALA A 183 -17.84 -7.94 -28.29
C ALA A 183 -18.14 -9.07 -27.30
N SER A 184 -18.37 -10.29 -27.78
CA SER A 184 -18.54 -11.48 -26.93
C SER A 184 -17.26 -11.78 -26.14
N ALA A 185 -16.10 -11.73 -26.79
CA ALA A 185 -14.81 -11.94 -26.13
C ALA A 185 -14.56 -10.90 -25.02
N VAL A 186 -14.86 -9.61 -25.28
CA VAL A 186 -14.71 -8.55 -24.27
C VAL A 186 -15.70 -8.73 -23.11
N LYS A 187 -16.94 -9.14 -23.39
CA LYS A 187 -17.93 -9.46 -22.34
C LYS A 187 -17.49 -10.64 -21.47
N ALA A 188 -16.93 -11.68 -22.08
CA ALA A 188 -16.40 -12.84 -21.35
C ALA A 188 -15.26 -12.42 -20.41
N ALA A 189 -14.37 -11.51 -20.84
CA ALA A 189 -13.35 -10.95 -19.96
C ALA A 189 -13.96 -10.20 -18.77
N GLY A 190 -14.97 -9.35 -19.00
CA GLY A 190 -15.68 -8.64 -17.91
C GLY A 190 -16.39 -9.57 -16.92
N GLN A 191 -16.94 -10.69 -17.41
CA GLN A 191 -17.54 -11.73 -16.55
C GLN A 191 -16.49 -12.38 -15.65
N ALA A 192 -15.31 -12.72 -16.18
CA ALA A 192 -14.22 -13.28 -15.39
C ALA A 192 -13.74 -12.34 -14.27
N PHE A 193 -13.66 -11.03 -14.54
CA PHE A 193 -13.38 -10.03 -13.51
C PHE A 193 -14.47 -10.00 -12.43
N THR A 194 -15.74 -10.03 -12.84
CA THR A 194 -16.88 -10.03 -11.91
C THR A 194 -16.84 -11.26 -10.98
N GLU A 195 -16.55 -12.44 -11.53
CA GLU A 195 -16.41 -13.68 -10.77
C GLU A 195 -15.24 -13.60 -9.77
N ALA A 196 -14.08 -13.11 -10.21
CA ALA A 196 -12.92 -12.90 -9.35
C ALA A 196 -13.24 -11.92 -8.19
N CYS A 197 -13.99 -10.85 -8.47
CA CYS A 197 -14.43 -9.89 -7.45
C CYS A 197 -15.39 -10.53 -6.43
N GLY A 198 -16.32 -11.38 -6.87
CA GLY A 198 -17.21 -12.11 -5.97
C GLY A 198 -16.45 -13.06 -5.04
N ALA A 199 -15.42 -13.73 -5.56
CA ALA A 199 -14.51 -14.56 -4.75
C ALA A 199 -13.73 -13.71 -3.73
N ALA A 200 -13.20 -12.56 -4.15
CA ALA A 200 -12.47 -11.63 -3.27
C ALA A 200 -13.36 -11.06 -2.15
N GLN A 201 -14.61 -10.71 -2.45
CA GLN A 201 -15.59 -10.26 -1.45
C GLN A 201 -15.91 -11.36 -0.45
N SER A 202 -16.12 -12.59 -0.93
CA SER A 202 -16.36 -13.76 -0.07
C SER A 202 -15.18 -14.02 0.87
N ALA A 203 -13.94 -13.86 0.38
CA ALA A 203 -12.74 -13.95 1.19
C ALA A 203 -12.68 -12.82 2.24
N ALA A 204 -12.97 -11.58 1.87
CA ALA A 204 -13.02 -10.45 2.78
C ALA A 204 -14.04 -10.67 3.92
N ASP A 205 -15.22 -11.21 3.61
CA ASP A 205 -16.25 -11.52 4.59
C ASP A 205 -15.85 -12.66 5.53
N ALA A 206 -15.14 -13.68 5.02
CA ALA A 206 -14.58 -14.74 5.84
C ALA A 206 -13.53 -14.19 6.84
N ILE A 207 -12.62 -13.33 6.36
CA ILE A 207 -11.60 -12.69 7.19
C ILE A 207 -12.24 -11.76 8.24
N ARG A 208 -13.25 -10.98 7.87
CA ARG A 208 -13.97 -10.10 8.82
C ARG A 208 -14.65 -10.91 9.92
N ARG A 209 -15.31 -12.02 9.58
CA ARG A 209 -15.90 -12.94 10.56
C ARG A 209 -14.85 -13.51 11.51
N TYR A 210 -13.69 -13.91 10.99
CA TYR A 210 -12.57 -14.37 11.80
C TYR A 210 -12.07 -13.27 12.75
N GLY A 211 -11.89 -12.04 12.26
CA GLY A 211 -11.44 -10.91 13.09
C GLY A 211 -12.42 -10.56 14.22
N LEU A 212 -13.72 -10.58 13.95
CA LEU A 212 -14.76 -10.36 14.96
C LEU A 212 -14.82 -11.47 16.03
N ALA A 213 -14.61 -12.73 15.63
CA ALA A 213 -14.60 -13.86 16.56
C ALA A 213 -13.36 -13.90 17.46
N ASN A 214 -12.29 -13.20 17.07
CA ASN A 214 -10.99 -13.21 17.72
C ASN A 214 -10.56 -11.81 18.22
N SER A 215 -11.52 -10.89 18.39
CA SER A 215 -11.25 -9.50 18.79
C SER A 215 -10.61 -9.35 20.18
N ASP A 216 -10.66 -10.39 21.00
CA ASP A 216 -10.07 -10.46 22.34
C ASP A 216 -8.63 -11.00 22.34
N LEU A 217 -8.10 -11.46 21.19
CA LEU A 217 -6.68 -11.82 21.08
C LEU A 217 -5.81 -10.55 21.02
N PRO A 218 -4.65 -10.55 21.68
CA PRO A 218 -3.71 -9.44 21.58
C PRO A 218 -3.37 -9.19 20.11
N THR A 219 -3.65 -7.98 19.63
CA THR A 219 -3.22 -7.51 18.31
C THR A 219 -1.70 -7.66 18.18
N ALA A 220 -1.17 -7.68 16.96
CA ALA A 220 0.22 -8.00 16.60
C ALA A 220 1.34 -7.22 17.34
N LYS A 221 1.01 -6.34 18.30
CA LYS A 221 1.91 -5.70 19.28
C LYS A 221 2.70 -6.68 20.18
N THR A 222 2.42 -7.98 20.23
CA THR A 222 3.04 -8.90 21.22
C THR A 222 3.99 -9.97 20.67
N ARG A 223 4.29 -10.00 19.36
CA ARG A 223 5.39 -10.87 18.88
C ARG A 223 6.71 -10.10 18.92
N GLU A 224 7.36 -10.14 20.07
CA GLU A 224 8.80 -9.82 20.15
C GLU A 224 9.55 -10.71 19.16
N PRO A 225 10.48 -10.16 18.35
CA PRO A 225 11.33 -10.97 17.51
C PRO A 225 12.17 -11.87 18.41
N SER A 226 11.91 -13.18 18.33
CA SER A 226 12.73 -14.20 18.96
C SER A 226 14.17 -14.04 18.48
N SER A 227 15.02 -13.53 19.36
CA SER A 227 16.46 -13.44 19.20
C SER A 227 17.07 -14.84 19.28
N GLN A 228 16.88 -15.61 18.22
CA GLN A 228 17.66 -16.84 18.02
C GLN A 228 18.91 -16.46 17.23
N VAL A 229 19.97 -16.19 17.99
CA VAL A 229 21.35 -16.08 17.53
C VAL A 229 21.75 -17.47 17.04
N ASP A 230 21.60 -17.73 15.75
CA ASP A 230 22.27 -18.86 15.12
C ASP A 230 23.72 -18.46 14.81
N GLY A 231 24.62 -19.29 15.34
CA GLY A 231 26.05 -19.07 15.42
C GLY A 231 26.71 -18.87 14.06
N GLU A 232 27.56 -17.86 14.03
CA GLU A 232 28.61 -17.64 13.05
C GLU A 232 29.54 -18.89 13.00
N PRO A 233 29.78 -19.51 11.83
CA PRO A 233 30.72 -20.62 11.76
C PRO A 233 32.16 -20.07 11.73
N ASP A 234 32.89 -20.41 12.79
CA ASP A 234 34.31 -20.14 13.01
C ASP A 234 35.17 -20.81 11.91
N LEU A 235 35.61 -20.02 10.92
CA LEU A 235 36.56 -20.45 9.89
C LEU A 235 37.99 -20.17 10.35
N ARG A 236 38.47 -20.88 11.38
CA ARG A 236 39.90 -21.08 11.65
C ARG A 236 40.18 -22.43 12.31
N SER A 237 40.48 -23.46 11.53
CA SER A 237 41.53 -24.46 11.82
C SER A 237 41.53 -25.59 10.80
N GLY A 238 42.72 -25.91 10.27
CA GLY A 238 42.93 -27.07 9.41
C GLY A 238 44.11 -26.92 8.46
N GLY A 239 45.32 -26.79 9.00
CA GLY A 239 46.54 -27.03 8.23
C GLY A 239 46.83 -28.53 8.16
N VAL A 240 47.31 -28.97 6.99
CA VAL A 240 48.36 -29.99 6.81
C VAL A 240 49.17 -29.54 5.60
#